data_AF-A7HD63-F1
#
_entry.id   AF-A7HD63-F1
#
_cell.length_a   1.000
_cell.length_b   1.000
_cell.length_c   1.000
_cell.angle_alpha   90.00
_cell.angle_beta   90.00
_cell.angle_gamma   90.00
#
_symmetry.space_group_name_H-M   'P 1'
#
loop_
_entity.id
_entity.type
_entity.pdbx_description
1 polymer ?
#
loop_
_entity_poly.entity_id
_entity_poly.type
_entity_poly.pdbx_seq_one_letter_code
_entity_poly.pdbx_strand_id
1 'polypeptide(L)'
;MLALAVALAACGEPPAAEPAPLDRFTFPIALGFVGQEMLVVSSNYDLAYGLDDGGSVIAVDVGATPAALRQGVRIASFAGELALADAAACGLPETLALVPAREGNSLYRIAVGPGGALSCSGGCRLPLEDGFQDPYGVTTVCRRDDPATAADESRARAYLAFLRTPQNRGQIVELDLRTGASRTRDVGLGPVRSFAYDEVNDRLYFTSIDTGSPAPLRWAELAGDCRIDAPVAEDGCTVSGVDLAQYLRGLELRGIALSNPQPGRTRRAFVAARLYNVDLAAAIGGRPGFDVGGVLMVLDLVEGRAGVEPRLAALHEVGLGANEVKVLPVRPGMGDVVAVTASDDGLLWLYDDDAGTLVRVFGHDPGTGIPVLGRKPFGLAVRDDGATARLFVSSFEDGFVTPLDVPLDAPWSTAEPRVDERFGVVR
;
A
#
# COMPACT_ATOMS: atom_id res chain seq x y z
N MET A 1 -8.60 63.42 -29.81
CA MET A 1 -7.73 62.30 -30.21
C MET A 1 -6.90 61.91 -29.02
N LEU A 2 -7.37 60.96 -28.22
CA LEU A 2 -6.63 60.36 -27.12
C LEU A 2 -6.38 58.90 -27.55
N ALA A 3 -5.11 58.56 -27.79
CA ALA A 3 -4.71 57.26 -28.28
C ALA A 3 -4.82 56.23 -27.14
N LEU A 4 -5.75 55.29 -27.33
CA LEU A 4 -5.89 54.09 -26.52
C LEU A 4 -4.75 53.14 -26.89
N ALA A 5 -3.67 53.17 -26.11
CA ALA A 5 -2.53 52.26 -26.27
C ALA A 5 -2.96 50.86 -25.83
N VAL A 6 -3.08 49.99 -26.82
CA VAL A 6 -3.39 48.57 -26.69
C VAL A 6 -2.23 47.87 -25.96
N ALA A 7 -2.46 47.50 -24.70
CA ALA A 7 -1.68 46.48 -24.02
C ALA A 7 -2.08 45.11 -24.59
N LEU A 8 -1.48 44.72 -25.72
CA LEU A 8 -1.43 43.33 -26.15
C LEU A 8 -0.53 42.59 -25.17
N ALA A 9 -1.11 42.18 -24.05
CA ALA A 9 -0.52 41.21 -23.16
C ALA A 9 -0.22 39.95 -23.98
N ALA A 10 1.07 39.60 -24.05
CA ALA A 10 1.52 38.34 -24.57
C ALA A 10 0.97 37.22 -23.66
N CYS A 11 -0.15 36.62 -24.03
CA CYS A 11 -0.60 35.34 -23.51
C CYS A 11 0.34 34.26 -24.08
N GLY A 12 1.57 34.19 -23.58
CA GLY A 12 2.42 33.04 -23.80
C GLY A 12 1.83 31.85 -23.05
N GLU A 13 1.72 30.70 -23.71
CA GLU A 13 1.40 29.46 -23.02
C GLU A 13 2.44 29.24 -21.91
N PRO A 14 2.03 28.88 -20.69
CA PRO A 14 2.98 28.53 -19.65
C PRO A 14 3.91 27.42 -20.17
N PRO A 15 5.22 27.47 -19.85
CA PRO A 15 6.14 26.43 -20.28
C PRO A 15 5.59 25.06 -19.86
N ALA A 16 5.64 24.10 -20.79
CA ALA A 16 5.24 22.73 -20.49
C ALA A 16 6.08 22.23 -19.32
N ALA A 17 5.40 21.69 -18.29
CA ALA A 17 6.07 21.12 -17.14
C ALA A 17 6.96 19.96 -17.59
N GLU A 18 8.12 19.80 -16.95
CA GLU A 18 9.02 18.70 -17.25
C GLU A 18 8.41 17.37 -16.80
N PRO A 19 8.66 16.27 -17.53
CA PRO A 19 8.19 14.96 -17.12
C PRO A 19 9.03 14.43 -15.95
N ALA A 20 8.52 13.42 -15.22
CA ALA A 20 9.28 12.81 -14.13
C ALA A 20 10.65 12.27 -14.59
N PRO A 21 11.69 12.41 -13.76
CA PRO A 21 12.97 11.75 -14.00
C PRO A 21 12.81 10.23 -13.86
N LEU A 22 13.58 9.49 -14.66
CA LEU A 22 13.67 8.02 -14.59
C LEU A 22 15.05 7.55 -14.10
N ASP A 23 15.92 8.50 -13.72
CA ASP A 23 17.29 8.29 -13.26
C ASP A 23 17.45 8.48 -11.74
N ARG A 24 16.35 8.76 -11.02
CA ARG A 24 16.31 8.98 -9.56
C ARG A 24 14.88 8.77 -9.06
N PHE A 25 14.72 8.63 -7.74
CA PHE A 25 13.38 8.60 -7.14
C PHE A 25 12.90 10.00 -6.76
N THR A 26 11.61 10.25 -6.98
CA THR A 26 10.90 11.44 -6.53
C THR A 26 9.72 11.00 -5.67
N PHE A 27 9.72 11.38 -4.40
CA PHE A 27 8.72 10.95 -3.42
C PHE A 27 8.30 9.47 -3.49
N PRO A 28 9.21 8.52 -3.21
CA PRO A 28 8.91 7.09 -3.31
C PRO A 28 7.86 6.67 -2.26
N ILE A 29 6.71 6.19 -2.71
CA ILE A 29 5.53 5.87 -1.87
C ILE A 29 5.25 4.38 -1.72
N ALA A 30 5.63 3.55 -2.69
CA ALA A 30 5.32 2.14 -2.68
C ALA A 30 6.48 1.35 -3.27
N LEU A 31 6.69 0.16 -2.72
CA LEU A 31 7.78 -0.73 -3.06
C LEU A 31 7.22 -2.15 -3.25
N GLY A 32 7.82 -2.95 -4.12
CA GLY A 32 7.44 -4.35 -4.32
C GLY A 32 8.52 -5.14 -5.05
N PHE A 33 8.49 -6.47 -4.96
CA PHE A 33 9.48 -7.35 -5.56
C PHE A 33 8.90 -8.23 -6.66
N VAL A 34 9.58 -8.28 -7.81
CA VAL A 34 9.37 -9.29 -8.85
C VAL A 34 10.66 -10.08 -9.00
N GLY A 35 10.70 -11.27 -8.40
CA GLY A 35 11.93 -12.04 -8.28
C GLY A 35 12.97 -11.29 -7.46
N GLN A 36 14.09 -10.92 -8.08
CA GLN A 36 15.19 -10.18 -7.43
C GLN A 36 15.13 -8.66 -7.68
N GLU A 37 14.20 -8.21 -8.51
CA GLU A 37 14.08 -6.80 -8.90
C GLU A 37 13.09 -6.11 -7.99
N MET A 38 13.48 -4.97 -7.43
CA MET A 38 12.58 -4.11 -6.68
C MET A 38 11.95 -3.08 -7.60
N LEU A 39 10.64 -2.90 -7.53
CA LEU A 39 9.94 -1.79 -8.17
C LEU A 39 9.74 -0.68 -7.14
N VAL A 40 10.06 0.54 -7.54
CA VAL A 40 9.85 1.75 -6.74
C VAL A 40 8.86 2.64 -7.45
N VAL A 41 7.74 2.94 -6.78
CA VAL A 41 6.72 3.87 -7.26
C VAL A 41 6.97 5.24 -6.65
N SER A 42 7.09 6.23 -7.52
CA SER A 42 7.39 7.61 -7.21
C SER A 42 6.21 8.52 -7.53
N SER A 43 5.95 9.50 -6.67
CA SER A 43 4.80 10.38 -6.74
C SER A 43 5.21 11.83 -7.04
N ASN A 44 4.45 12.54 -7.87
CA ASN A 44 4.64 13.98 -8.09
C ASN A 44 3.97 14.82 -6.99
N TYR A 45 4.34 14.59 -5.73
CA TYR A 45 3.61 15.16 -4.60
C TYR A 45 3.69 16.70 -4.53
N ASP A 46 4.84 17.27 -4.89
CA ASP A 46 5.10 18.70 -4.87
C ASP A 46 4.72 19.43 -6.17
N LEU A 47 4.20 18.70 -7.16
CA LEU A 47 3.83 19.21 -8.48
C LEU A 47 4.99 19.86 -9.24
N ALA A 48 6.23 19.42 -8.98
CA ALA A 48 7.40 19.88 -9.73
C ALA A 48 7.37 19.45 -11.21
N TYR A 49 6.68 18.34 -11.51
CA TYR A 49 6.60 17.73 -12.84
C TYR A 49 5.19 17.82 -13.45
N GLY A 50 5.05 17.41 -14.71
CA GLY A 50 3.77 17.35 -15.42
C GLY A 50 2.71 16.49 -14.72
N LEU A 51 1.43 16.85 -14.87
CA LEU A 51 0.34 16.11 -14.23
C LEU A 51 0.18 14.70 -14.81
N ASP A 52 0.23 14.57 -16.14
CA ASP A 52 0.03 13.30 -16.85
C ASP A 52 1.23 12.34 -16.78
N ASP A 53 2.43 12.82 -16.45
CA ASP A 53 3.69 12.06 -16.50
C ASP A 53 4.70 12.40 -15.38
N GLY A 54 4.21 13.00 -14.29
CA GLY A 54 5.02 13.42 -13.14
C GLY A 54 5.28 12.34 -12.10
N GLY A 55 4.55 11.22 -12.14
CA GLY A 55 4.87 10.03 -11.38
C GLY A 55 5.79 9.08 -12.16
N SER A 56 6.38 8.10 -11.48
CA SER A 56 7.17 7.06 -12.15
C SER A 56 7.13 5.72 -11.44
N VAL A 57 7.43 4.67 -12.19
CA VAL A 57 7.75 3.34 -11.66
C VAL A 57 9.12 2.97 -12.20
N ILE A 58 10.07 2.69 -11.30
CA ILE A 58 11.46 2.40 -11.64
C ILE A 58 11.82 1.02 -11.09
N ALA A 59 12.36 0.15 -11.95
CA ALA A 59 12.94 -1.11 -11.50
C ALA A 59 14.37 -0.89 -10.98
N VAL A 60 14.75 -1.65 -9.96
CA VAL A 60 16.03 -1.54 -9.27
C VAL A 60 16.61 -2.94 -9.07
N ASP A 61 17.82 -3.12 -9.59
CA ASP A 61 18.62 -4.30 -9.27
C ASP A 61 19.34 -4.05 -7.94
N VAL A 62 18.77 -4.62 -6.88
CA VAL A 62 19.30 -4.52 -5.51
C VAL A 62 20.46 -5.50 -5.26
N GLY A 63 20.77 -6.40 -6.20
CA GLY A 63 21.92 -7.30 -6.15
C GLY A 63 23.18 -6.70 -6.78
N ALA A 64 23.04 -5.69 -7.63
CA ALA A 64 24.17 -4.92 -8.16
C ALA A 64 24.91 -4.16 -7.03
N THR A 65 26.21 -3.96 -7.19
CA THR A 65 27.04 -3.17 -6.25
C THR A 65 27.75 -2.04 -7.00
N PRO A 66 27.32 -0.77 -6.82
CA PRO A 66 26.13 -0.34 -6.07
C PRO A 66 24.82 -0.79 -6.73
N ALA A 67 23.72 -0.74 -5.98
CA ALA A 67 22.38 -1.01 -6.52
C ALA A 67 22.13 -0.14 -7.75
N ALA A 68 21.57 -0.73 -8.80
CA ALA A 68 21.47 -0.09 -10.11
C ALA A 68 20.01 0.20 -10.47
N LEU A 69 19.72 1.47 -10.76
CA LEU A 69 18.46 1.85 -11.39
C LEU A 69 18.42 1.26 -12.80
N ARG A 70 17.32 0.60 -13.12
CA ARG A 70 17.05 0.03 -14.45
C ARG A 70 16.09 0.96 -15.20
N GLN A 71 15.43 0.41 -16.21
CA GLN A 71 14.42 1.14 -16.97
C GLN A 71 13.23 1.51 -16.07
N GLY A 72 12.76 2.74 -16.21
CA GLY A 72 11.52 3.21 -15.61
C GLY A 72 10.44 3.50 -16.65
N VAL A 73 9.21 3.63 -16.18
CA VAL A 73 8.08 4.18 -16.95
C VAL A 73 7.47 5.35 -16.20
N ARG A 74 6.95 6.33 -16.93
CA ARG A 74 6.22 7.45 -16.34
C ARG A 74 4.76 7.09 -16.18
N ILE A 75 4.17 7.62 -15.12
CA ILE A 75 2.74 7.51 -14.82
C ILE A 75 2.22 8.90 -14.43
N ALA A 76 0.90 9.03 -14.36
CA ALA A 76 0.30 10.27 -13.88
C ALA A 76 0.67 10.54 -12.41
N SER A 77 0.55 11.81 -12.04
CA SER A 77 0.90 12.34 -10.72
C SER A 77 0.07 11.70 -9.60
N PHE A 78 0.58 11.85 -8.37
CA PHE A 78 -0.08 11.37 -7.17
C PHE A 78 -0.39 9.86 -7.19
N ALA A 79 0.66 9.05 -7.38
CA ALA A 79 0.54 7.60 -7.34
C ALA A 79 0.01 7.10 -5.97
N GLY A 80 -0.55 5.90 -5.95
CA GLY A 80 -1.01 5.20 -4.75
C GLY A 80 -0.16 3.97 -4.38
N GLU A 81 -0.78 2.96 -3.80
CA GLU A 81 -0.12 1.70 -3.46
C GLU A 81 0.37 0.93 -4.71
N LEU A 82 1.16 -0.13 -4.51
CA LEU A 82 1.60 -1.03 -5.57
C LEU A 82 1.09 -2.44 -5.27
N ALA A 83 0.45 -3.06 -6.26
CA ALA A 83 0.18 -4.49 -6.24
C ALA A 83 0.87 -5.19 -7.41
N LEU A 84 1.24 -6.45 -7.19
CA LEU A 84 1.89 -7.28 -8.19
C LEU A 84 0.99 -8.48 -8.49
N ALA A 85 0.68 -8.69 -9.77
CA ALA A 85 0.02 -9.88 -10.26
C ALA A 85 1.06 -10.77 -10.93
N ASP A 86 1.59 -11.75 -10.20
CA ASP A 86 2.58 -12.69 -10.73
C ASP A 86 2.00 -13.52 -11.88
N ALA A 87 2.73 -13.58 -13.00
CA ALA A 87 2.28 -14.29 -14.20
C ALA A 87 1.87 -15.74 -13.91
N ALA A 88 2.72 -16.46 -13.16
CA ALA A 88 2.51 -17.87 -12.89
C ALA A 88 1.34 -18.08 -11.91
N ALA A 89 1.33 -17.33 -10.79
CA ALA A 89 0.29 -17.43 -9.78
C ALA A 89 -1.10 -17.06 -10.33
N CYS A 90 -1.17 -16.02 -11.15
CA CYS A 90 -2.41 -15.51 -11.72
C CYS A 90 -2.77 -16.16 -13.07
N GLY A 91 -1.89 -16.99 -13.65
CA GLY A 91 -2.05 -17.55 -15.00
C GLY A 91 -2.00 -16.52 -16.13
N LEU A 92 -1.44 -15.33 -15.87
CA LEU A 92 -1.32 -14.25 -16.84
C LEU A 92 -0.15 -14.50 -17.80
N PRO A 93 -0.15 -13.90 -19.00
CA PRO A 93 0.96 -14.04 -19.95
C PRO A 93 2.26 -13.41 -19.43
N GLU A 94 2.16 -12.41 -18.55
CA GLU A 94 3.28 -11.70 -17.95
C GLU A 94 2.89 -11.14 -16.59
N THR A 95 3.89 -10.79 -15.78
CA THR A 95 3.68 -10.19 -14.45
C THR A 95 3.24 -8.75 -14.64
N LEU A 96 2.22 -8.33 -13.92
CA LEU A 96 1.72 -6.95 -13.97
C LEU A 96 2.02 -6.22 -12.65
N ALA A 97 2.58 -5.02 -12.76
CA ALA A 97 2.58 -4.03 -11.70
C ALA A 97 1.37 -3.12 -11.84
N LEU A 98 0.54 -3.08 -10.80
CA LEU A 98 -0.69 -2.31 -10.75
C LEU A 98 -0.46 -1.09 -9.86
N VAL A 99 -0.59 0.10 -10.45
CA VAL A 99 -0.38 1.38 -9.75
C VAL A 99 -1.52 2.33 -10.04
N PRO A 100 -2.41 2.61 -9.07
CA PRO A 100 -3.37 3.69 -9.21
C PRO A 100 -2.65 5.04 -9.20
N ALA A 101 -3.13 5.95 -10.04
CA ALA A 101 -2.70 7.34 -10.06
C ALA A 101 -3.93 8.23 -9.87
N ARG A 102 -3.84 9.11 -8.88
CA ARG A 102 -4.97 9.99 -8.52
C ARG A 102 -5.20 11.04 -9.59
N GLU A 103 -4.12 11.55 -10.18
CA GLU A 103 -4.21 12.42 -11.33
C GLU A 103 -4.73 11.65 -12.55
N GLY A 104 -5.78 12.17 -13.17
CA GLY A 104 -6.46 11.51 -14.28
C GLY A 104 -7.21 10.22 -13.93
N ASN A 105 -7.47 9.95 -12.63
CA ASN A 105 -8.32 8.86 -12.13
C ASN A 105 -8.10 7.53 -12.86
N SER A 106 -6.88 7.01 -12.83
CA SER A 106 -6.48 5.87 -13.67
C SER A 106 -5.77 4.78 -12.87
N LEU A 107 -5.87 3.54 -13.35
CA LEU A 107 -5.00 2.43 -12.96
C LEU A 107 -3.96 2.19 -14.06
N TYR A 108 -2.68 2.15 -13.70
CA TYR A 108 -1.61 1.70 -14.58
C TYR A 108 -1.39 0.20 -14.41
N ARG A 109 -1.45 -0.54 -15.52
CA ARG A 109 -1.13 -1.97 -15.66
C ARG A 109 0.18 -2.09 -16.41
N ILE A 110 1.29 -2.05 -15.68
CA ILE A 110 2.63 -2.03 -16.25
C ILE A 110 3.12 -3.47 -16.37
N ALA A 111 3.49 -3.88 -17.58
CA ALA A 111 4.08 -5.18 -17.81
C ALA A 111 5.51 -5.22 -17.26
N VAL A 112 5.83 -6.27 -16.51
CA VAL A 112 7.14 -6.52 -15.91
C VAL A 112 7.77 -7.73 -16.58
N GLY A 113 8.69 -7.47 -17.49
CA GLY A 113 9.46 -8.47 -18.20
C GLY A 113 10.64 -9.02 -17.39
N PRO A 114 11.43 -9.94 -17.99
CA PRO A 114 12.63 -10.49 -17.38
C PRO A 114 13.61 -9.39 -16.93
N GLY A 115 14.24 -9.57 -15.77
CA GLY A 115 15.18 -8.60 -15.22
C GLY A 115 14.55 -7.24 -14.90
N GLY A 116 13.24 -7.20 -14.64
CA GLY A 116 12.54 -5.99 -14.22
C GLY A 116 12.28 -5.01 -15.37
N ALA A 117 12.41 -5.45 -16.63
CA ALA A 117 12.14 -4.59 -17.78
C ALA A 117 10.68 -4.13 -17.79
N LEU A 118 10.47 -2.83 -17.56
CA LEU A 118 9.14 -2.24 -17.48
C LEU A 118 8.66 -1.81 -18.87
N SER A 119 7.43 -2.18 -19.22
CA SER A 119 6.79 -1.69 -20.44
C SER A 119 5.35 -1.24 -20.20
N CYS A 120 4.99 -0.13 -20.84
CA CYS A 120 3.66 0.47 -20.82
C CYS A 120 3.22 0.65 -22.27
N SER A 121 2.72 -0.42 -22.90
CA SER A 121 2.18 -0.36 -24.26
C SER A 121 0.80 0.31 -24.29
N GLY A 122 0.25 0.53 -25.48
CA GLY A 122 -1.12 1.04 -25.63
C GLY A 122 -2.10 0.20 -24.80
N GLY A 123 -2.84 0.85 -23.89
CA GLY A 123 -3.76 0.19 -22.96
C GLY A 123 -3.21 -0.07 -21.55
N CYS A 124 -1.96 0.29 -21.25
CA CYS A 124 -1.44 0.18 -19.88
C CYS A 124 -2.17 1.12 -18.91
N ARG A 125 -2.55 2.33 -19.34
CA ARG A 125 -3.40 3.25 -18.57
C ARG A 125 -4.87 2.84 -18.78
N LEU A 126 -5.51 2.38 -17.71
CA LEU A 126 -6.92 2.07 -17.65
C LEU A 126 -7.65 3.22 -16.93
N PRO A 127 -8.47 4.03 -17.62
CA PRO A 127 -9.29 5.03 -16.96
C PRO A 127 -10.32 4.34 -16.04
N LEU A 128 -10.53 4.90 -14.85
CA LEU A 128 -11.49 4.40 -13.88
C LEU A 128 -12.82 5.14 -14.00
N GLU A 129 -13.90 4.52 -13.50
CA GLU A 129 -15.27 5.04 -13.60
C GLU A 129 -15.42 6.48 -13.08
N ASP A 130 -16.25 7.26 -13.77
CA ASP A 130 -16.59 8.61 -13.37
C ASP A 130 -17.34 8.62 -12.04
N GLY A 131 -16.95 9.52 -11.13
CA GLY A 131 -17.60 9.71 -9.82
C GLY A 131 -16.81 9.15 -8.63
N PHE A 132 -15.84 8.27 -8.87
CA PHE A 132 -14.81 7.94 -7.87
C PHE A 132 -13.56 8.77 -8.13
N GLN A 133 -12.92 9.25 -7.06
CA GLN A 133 -11.78 10.14 -7.13
C GLN A 133 -10.68 9.67 -6.17
N ASP A 134 -9.45 10.06 -6.47
CA ASP A 134 -8.28 9.67 -5.69
C ASP A 134 -8.11 8.14 -5.52
N PRO A 135 -8.01 7.35 -6.62
CA PRO A 135 -7.65 5.93 -6.52
C PRO A 135 -6.31 5.77 -5.79
N TYR A 136 -6.24 4.83 -4.86
CA TYR A 136 -5.08 4.71 -3.97
C TYR A 136 -4.75 3.28 -3.58
N GLY A 137 -5.66 2.58 -2.89
CA GLY A 137 -5.42 1.21 -2.46
C GLY A 137 -5.54 0.25 -3.64
N VAL A 138 -4.64 -0.73 -3.73
CA VAL A 138 -4.73 -1.79 -4.73
C VAL A 138 -4.20 -3.11 -4.19
N THR A 139 -4.85 -4.21 -4.53
CA THR A 139 -4.33 -5.56 -4.29
C THR A 139 -4.71 -6.50 -5.42
N THR A 140 -4.06 -7.66 -5.45
CA THR A 140 -4.32 -8.74 -6.41
C THR A 140 -4.84 -9.96 -5.68
N VAL A 141 -5.76 -10.66 -6.33
CA VAL A 141 -6.25 -11.97 -5.92
C VAL A 141 -5.98 -12.91 -7.08
N CYS A 142 -5.08 -13.84 -6.85
CA CYS A 142 -4.63 -14.80 -7.84
C CYS A 142 -4.85 -16.20 -7.30
N ARG A 143 -5.93 -16.82 -7.77
CA ARG A 143 -6.31 -18.17 -7.36
C ARG A 143 -6.31 -19.10 -8.55
N ARG A 144 -5.72 -20.28 -8.36
CA ARG A 144 -5.88 -21.44 -9.24
C ARG A 144 -6.84 -22.40 -8.55
N ASP A 145 -8.03 -22.58 -9.10
CA ASP A 145 -9.05 -23.46 -8.52
C ASP A 145 -8.64 -24.94 -8.57
N ASP A 146 -7.80 -25.33 -9.52
CA ASP A 146 -7.05 -26.59 -9.52
C ASP A 146 -5.71 -26.38 -10.28
N PRO A 147 -4.54 -26.69 -9.71
CA PRO A 147 -3.27 -26.64 -10.44
C PRO A 147 -3.21 -27.61 -11.64
N ALA A 148 -4.12 -28.58 -11.73
CA ALA A 148 -4.24 -29.53 -12.83
C ALA A 148 -5.26 -29.13 -13.92
N THR A 149 -6.19 -28.19 -13.67
CA THR A 149 -7.05 -27.64 -14.73
C THR A 149 -6.38 -26.44 -15.40
N ALA A 150 -6.61 -26.30 -16.71
CA ALA A 150 -5.91 -25.35 -17.57
C ALA A 150 -6.07 -23.89 -17.09
N ALA A 151 -5.14 -23.03 -17.51
CA ALA A 151 -5.04 -21.60 -17.17
C ALA A 151 -6.31 -20.74 -17.42
N ASP A 152 -7.37 -21.28 -18.02
CA ASP A 152 -8.63 -20.59 -18.32
C ASP A 152 -9.54 -20.41 -17.09
N GLU A 153 -9.33 -21.15 -16.00
CA GLU A 153 -10.17 -21.03 -14.78
C GLU A 153 -9.51 -20.20 -13.66
N SER A 154 -8.26 -19.74 -13.81
CA SER A 154 -7.62 -18.95 -12.76
C SER A 154 -8.28 -17.58 -12.62
N ARG A 155 -8.70 -17.24 -11.40
CA ARG A 155 -9.20 -15.91 -11.04
C ARG A 155 -8.00 -14.97 -10.91
N ALA A 156 -7.71 -14.23 -11.99
CA ALA A 156 -6.75 -13.14 -11.97
C ALA A 156 -7.52 -11.84 -11.77
N ARG A 157 -7.72 -11.43 -10.52
CA ARG A 157 -8.49 -10.23 -10.17
C ARG A 157 -7.59 -9.20 -9.49
N ALA A 158 -7.90 -7.93 -9.67
CA ALA A 158 -7.41 -6.85 -8.83
C ALA A 158 -8.57 -6.15 -8.15
N TYR A 159 -8.32 -5.65 -6.94
CA TYR A 159 -9.26 -4.83 -6.19
C TYR A 159 -8.65 -3.45 -5.99
N LEU A 160 -9.43 -2.43 -6.30
CA LEU A 160 -9.03 -1.04 -6.22
C LEU A 160 -9.93 -0.28 -5.24
N ALA A 161 -9.34 0.65 -4.53
CA ALA A 161 -10.01 1.56 -3.62
C ALA A 161 -9.72 3.02 -3.96
N PHE A 162 -10.62 3.89 -3.47
CA PHE A 162 -10.61 5.32 -3.73
C PHE A 162 -10.69 6.06 -2.40
N LEU A 163 -9.90 7.11 -2.23
CA LEU A 163 -9.91 7.94 -1.02
C LEU A 163 -11.08 8.94 -1.01
N ARG A 164 -11.71 9.17 -2.17
CA ARG A 164 -12.86 10.06 -2.30
C ARG A 164 -13.95 9.41 -3.14
N THR A 165 -15.11 9.26 -2.52
CA THR A 165 -16.27 8.59 -3.11
C THR A 165 -17.53 9.39 -2.85
N PRO A 166 -18.60 9.17 -3.64
CA PRO A 166 -19.90 9.75 -3.37
C PRO A 166 -20.37 9.42 -1.94
N GLN A 167 -20.86 10.44 -1.24
CA GLN A 167 -21.37 10.34 0.13
C GLN A 167 -20.40 9.69 1.15
N ASN A 168 -19.09 9.74 0.89
CA ASN A 168 -18.06 9.15 1.76
C ASN A 168 -18.29 7.65 2.04
N ARG A 169 -18.75 6.91 1.01
CA ARG A 169 -18.99 5.46 1.09
C ARG A 169 -17.73 4.68 0.77
N GLY A 170 -17.52 3.53 1.39
CA GLY A 170 -16.51 2.58 0.94
C GLY A 170 -16.94 2.01 -0.40
N GLN A 171 -16.15 2.24 -1.44
CA GLN A 171 -16.35 1.66 -2.77
C GLN A 171 -15.09 0.88 -3.14
N ILE A 172 -15.29 -0.34 -3.62
CA ILE A 172 -14.22 -1.16 -4.21
C ILE A 172 -14.57 -1.49 -5.65
N VAL A 173 -13.56 -1.49 -6.52
CA VAL A 173 -13.66 -1.95 -7.91
C VAL A 173 -12.90 -3.25 -8.04
N GLU A 174 -13.58 -4.32 -8.42
CA GLU A 174 -12.98 -5.56 -8.90
C GLU A 174 -12.68 -5.42 -10.39
N LEU A 175 -11.45 -5.71 -10.79
CA LEU A 175 -11.00 -5.72 -12.17
C LEU A 175 -10.53 -7.12 -12.55
N ASP A 176 -11.10 -7.68 -13.61
CA ASP A 176 -10.58 -8.88 -14.26
C ASP A 176 -9.30 -8.51 -15.03
N LEU A 177 -8.16 -9.07 -14.62
CA LEU A 177 -6.85 -8.75 -15.21
C LEU A 177 -6.63 -9.35 -16.59
N ARG A 178 -7.48 -10.28 -17.05
CA ARG A 178 -7.43 -10.86 -18.40
C ARG A 178 -8.28 -10.05 -19.36
N THR A 179 -9.52 -9.78 -18.99
CA THR A 179 -10.52 -9.15 -19.87
C THR A 179 -10.55 -7.63 -19.75
N GLY A 180 -10.08 -7.10 -18.62
CA GLY A 180 -10.21 -5.69 -18.27
C GLY A 180 -11.62 -5.29 -17.82
N ALA A 181 -12.55 -6.25 -17.69
CA ALA A 181 -13.89 -5.97 -17.20
C ALA A 181 -13.85 -5.56 -15.72
N SER A 182 -14.59 -4.51 -15.37
CA SER A 182 -14.68 -4.00 -14.00
C SER A 182 -16.08 -4.16 -13.41
N ARG A 183 -16.14 -4.29 -12.08
CA ARG A 183 -17.36 -4.36 -11.28
C ARG A 183 -17.17 -3.58 -9.99
N THR A 184 -18.20 -2.86 -9.57
CA THR A 184 -18.11 -1.98 -8.40
C THR A 184 -19.03 -2.46 -7.29
N ARG A 185 -18.56 -2.31 -6.04
CA ARG A 185 -19.34 -2.64 -4.84
C ARG A 185 -19.19 -1.58 -3.75
N ASP A 186 -20.34 -1.15 -3.23
CA ASP A 186 -20.43 -0.44 -1.96
C ASP A 186 -20.22 -1.42 -0.79
N VAL A 187 -19.26 -1.09 0.07
CA VAL A 187 -18.84 -1.87 1.25
C VAL A 187 -19.12 -1.17 2.58
N GLY A 188 -19.87 -0.06 2.58
CA GLY A 188 -20.31 0.63 3.79
C GLY A 188 -19.85 2.08 3.88
N LEU A 189 -19.67 2.57 5.11
CA LEU A 189 -19.24 3.95 5.40
C LEU A 189 -17.71 4.07 5.41
N GLY A 190 -17.19 5.18 4.89
CA GLY A 190 -15.75 5.47 4.87
C GLY A 190 -15.06 4.89 3.64
N PRO A 191 -14.34 5.71 2.86
CA PRO A 191 -13.45 5.27 1.79
C PRO A 191 -12.51 4.13 2.21
N VAL A 192 -12.34 3.13 1.34
CA VAL A 192 -11.38 2.06 1.56
C VAL A 192 -9.97 2.60 1.34
N ARG A 193 -8.99 2.18 2.15
CA ARG A 193 -7.61 2.67 2.04
C ARG A 193 -6.62 1.61 1.62
N SER A 194 -6.54 0.52 2.36
CA SER A 194 -5.53 -0.53 2.15
C SER A 194 -6.19 -1.91 2.22
N PHE A 195 -5.54 -2.89 1.61
CA PHE A 195 -6.05 -4.25 1.45
C PHE A 195 -5.06 -5.29 1.97
N ALA A 196 -5.58 -6.42 2.42
CA ALA A 196 -4.81 -7.64 2.59
C ALA A 196 -5.64 -8.87 2.20
N TYR A 197 -5.09 -9.71 1.34
CA TYR A 197 -5.76 -10.93 0.86
C TYR A 197 -5.33 -12.14 1.70
N ASP A 198 -6.30 -12.92 2.16
CA ASP A 198 -6.12 -14.21 2.80
C ASP A 198 -6.39 -15.31 1.78
N GLU A 199 -5.33 -15.79 1.15
CA GLU A 199 -5.38 -16.88 0.17
C GLU A 199 -5.89 -18.21 0.73
N VAL A 200 -5.76 -18.43 2.05
CA VAL A 200 -6.15 -19.69 2.69
C VAL A 200 -7.67 -19.80 2.79
N ASN A 201 -8.32 -18.68 3.15
CA ASN A 201 -9.76 -18.62 3.32
C ASN A 201 -10.49 -17.95 2.15
N ASP A 202 -9.75 -17.54 1.12
CA ASP A 202 -10.23 -16.76 -0.02
C ASP A 202 -11.04 -15.53 0.41
N ARG A 203 -10.38 -14.65 1.18
CA ARG A 203 -11.02 -13.52 1.83
C ARG A 203 -10.21 -12.26 1.67
N LEU A 204 -10.87 -11.17 1.29
CA LEU A 204 -10.24 -9.86 1.13
C LEU A 204 -10.54 -8.98 2.33
N TYR A 205 -9.53 -8.68 3.15
CA TYR A 205 -9.62 -7.71 4.24
C TYR A 205 -9.25 -6.32 3.74
N PHE A 206 -9.87 -5.30 4.33
CA PHE A 206 -9.56 -3.93 4.00
C PHE A 206 -9.87 -2.94 5.13
N THR A 207 -9.03 -1.92 5.22
CA THR A 207 -9.18 -0.78 6.13
C THR A 207 -10.01 0.30 5.48
N SER A 208 -10.64 1.16 6.28
CA SER A 208 -11.35 2.32 5.77
C SER A 208 -11.02 3.57 6.58
N ILE A 209 -11.01 4.70 5.88
CA ILE A 209 -10.90 6.03 6.44
C ILE A 209 -12.31 6.50 6.73
N ASP A 210 -12.71 6.56 7.99
CA ASP A 210 -13.94 7.21 8.38
C ASP A 210 -13.67 8.11 9.58
N THR A 211 -14.30 9.27 9.56
CA THR A 211 -14.03 10.36 10.50
C THR A 211 -15.33 10.66 11.22
N GLY A 212 -15.49 10.12 12.43
CA GLY A 212 -16.74 10.30 13.19
C GLY A 212 -17.16 9.17 14.12
N SER A 213 -16.48 8.01 14.09
CA SER A 213 -16.88 6.74 14.76
C SER A 213 -17.96 6.02 13.96
N PRO A 214 -17.58 5.29 12.89
CA PRO A 214 -16.75 4.08 13.08
C PRO A 214 -15.30 4.19 12.61
N ALA A 215 -14.46 3.24 13.01
CA ALA A 215 -13.16 2.91 12.40
C ALA A 215 -13.24 1.47 11.86
N PRO A 216 -13.88 1.26 10.70
CA PRO A 216 -14.31 -0.06 10.30
C PRO A 216 -13.18 -0.85 9.64
N LEU A 217 -12.87 -2.01 10.22
CA LEU A 217 -12.15 -3.09 9.54
C LEU A 217 -13.19 -4.00 8.88
N ARG A 218 -13.05 -4.25 7.58
CA ARG A 218 -14.01 -5.03 6.81
C ARG A 218 -13.36 -6.16 6.07
N TRP A 219 -14.18 -7.12 5.66
CA TRP A 219 -13.76 -8.18 4.76
C TRP A 219 -14.88 -8.61 3.82
N ALA A 220 -14.49 -9.06 2.63
CA ALA A 220 -15.35 -9.72 1.67
C ALA A 220 -14.97 -11.20 1.58
N GLU A 221 -15.95 -12.08 1.73
CA GLU A 221 -15.79 -13.52 1.47
C GLU A 221 -15.81 -13.73 -0.04
N LEU A 222 -14.72 -14.23 -0.63
CA LEU A 222 -14.58 -14.45 -2.08
C LEU A 222 -14.75 -15.92 -2.51
N ALA A 223 -14.84 -16.83 -1.53
CA ALA A 223 -15.06 -18.25 -1.77
C ALA A 223 -16.39 -18.52 -2.50
N GLY A 224 -16.43 -19.59 -3.32
CA GLY A 224 -17.67 -20.10 -3.92
C GLY A 224 -18.22 -19.29 -5.12
N ASP A 225 -17.33 -18.79 -5.97
CA ASP A 225 -17.64 -17.98 -7.18
C ASP A 225 -18.59 -16.79 -6.99
N CYS A 226 -18.62 -16.21 -5.78
CA CYS A 226 -19.46 -15.07 -5.52
C CYS A 226 -19.13 -13.88 -6.43
N ARG A 227 -20.15 -13.07 -6.69
CA ARG A 227 -20.05 -11.83 -7.48
C ARG A 227 -20.01 -10.62 -6.57
N ILE A 228 -18.97 -9.79 -6.69
CA ILE A 228 -18.81 -8.64 -5.78
C ILE A 228 -19.92 -7.60 -5.94
N ASP A 229 -20.46 -7.44 -7.15
CA ASP A 229 -21.50 -6.47 -7.52
C ASP A 229 -22.92 -6.95 -7.20
N ALA A 230 -23.12 -8.25 -7.01
CA ALA A 230 -24.45 -8.82 -6.82
C ALA A 230 -24.93 -8.70 -5.36
N PRO A 231 -26.25 -8.62 -5.12
CA PRO A 231 -26.83 -8.82 -3.80
C PRO A 231 -26.52 -10.23 -3.25
N VAL A 232 -26.38 -10.39 -1.94
CA VAL A 232 -26.08 -11.71 -1.31
C VAL A 232 -27.15 -12.77 -1.66
N ALA A 233 -28.41 -12.36 -1.84
CA ALA A 233 -29.48 -13.26 -2.26
C ALA A 233 -29.37 -13.76 -3.72
N GLU A 234 -28.49 -13.15 -4.51
CA GLU A 234 -28.23 -13.45 -5.93
C GLU A 234 -26.76 -13.83 -6.14
N ASP A 235 -26.22 -14.65 -5.24
CA ASP A 235 -24.81 -15.12 -5.25
C ASP A 235 -23.78 -13.99 -5.08
N GLY A 236 -24.19 -12.90 -4.43
CA GLY A 236 -23.31 -11.79 -4.08
C GLY A 236 -22.34 -12.13 -2.95
N CYS A 237 -21.12 -11.60 -3.04
CA CYS A 237 -20.13 -11.77 -1.97
C CYS A 237 -20.63 -11.14 -0.66
N THR A 238 -20.48 -11.87 0.44
CA THR A 238 -20.81 -11.34 1.77
C THR A 238 -19.72 -10.35 2.19
N VAL A 239 -20.13 -9.15 2.57
CA VAL A 239 -19.24 -8.14 3.15
C VAL A 239 -19.61 -7.98 4.63
N SER A 240 -18.64 -8.21 5.49
CA SER A 240 -18.76 -8.08 6.94
C SER A 240 -17.74 -7.09 7.47
N GLY A 241 -17.89 -6.69 8.74
CA GLY A 241 -16.95 -5.78 9.35
C GLY A 241 -17.14 -5.64 10.85
N VAL A 242 -16.12 -5.08 11.48
CA VAL A 242 -16.09 -4.73 12.89
C VAL A 242 -15.67 -3.27 13.02
N ASP A 243 -16.29 -2.54 13.94
CA ASP A 243 -15.83 -1.20 14.30
C ASP A 243 -14.70 -1.30 15.32
N LEU A 244 -13.46 -0.97 14.93
CA LEU A 244 -12.32 -0.99 15.83
C LEU A 244 -12.31 0.20 16.81
N ALA A 245 -13.13 1.23 16.58
CA ALA A 245 -13.27 2.36 17.49
C ALA A 245 -13.84 1.97 18.86
N GLN A 246 -14.44 0.77 18.96
CA GLN A 246 -14.86 0.19 20.24
C GLN A 246 -13.68 -0.10 21.18
N TYR A 247 -12.49 -0.34 20.62
CA TYR A 247 -11.28 -0.60 21.40
C TYR A 247 -10.51 0.68 21.73
N LEU A 248 -10.44 1.60 20.76
CA LEU A 248 -9.80 2.90 20.93
C LEU A 248 -10.51 3.94 20.08
N ARG A 249 -11.07 4.98 20.71
CA ARG A 249 -11.74 6.06 19.98
C ARG A 249 -10.72 6.93 19.23
N GLY A 250 -11.13 7.48 18.10
CA GLY A 250 -10.28 8.36 17.29
C GLY A 250 -9.33 7.62 16.37
N LEU A 251 -9.55 6.33 16.13
CA LEU A 251 -8.82 5.55 15.13
C LEU A 251 -9.20 5.99 13.72
N GLU A 252 -8.19 6.17 12.88
CA GLU A 252 -8.30 6.16 11.42
C GLU A 252 -7.40 5.05 10.89
N LEU A 253 -7.99 3.99 10.33
CA LEU A 253 -7.24 2.82 9.89
C LEU A 253 -6.44 3.13 8.61
N ARG A 254 -5.20 2.66 8.56
CA ARG A 254 -4.24 2.91 7.48
C ARG A 254 -3.86 1.62 6.79
N GLY A 255 -2.66 1.10 7.01
CA GLY A 255 -2.18 -0.15 6.43
C GLY A 255 -2.72 -1.37 7.17
N ILE A 256 -2.80 -2.48 6.45
CA ILE A 256 -3.11 -3.81 6.99
C ILE A 256 -2.18 -4.85 6.38
N ALA A 257 -1.73 -5.79 7.21
CA ALA A 257 -1.07 -7.01 6.76
C ALA A 257 -1.62 -8.20 7.53
N LEU A 258 -1.54 -9.39 6.94
CA LEU A 258 -1.95 -10.63 7.58
C LEU A 258 -0.72 -11.46 7.96
N SER A 259 -0.78 -12.13 9.11
CA SER A 259 0.22 -13.13 9.53
C SER A 259 0.52 -14.13 8.44
N ASN A 260 1.72 -14.72 8.41
CA ASN A 260 1.98 -15.84 7.51
C ASN A 260 1.09 -17.05 7.87
N PRO A 261 0.59 -17.83 6.89
CA PRO A 261 -0.20 -19.01 7.20
C PRO A 261 0.70 -20.09 7.82
N GLN A 262 0.40 -20.49 9.05
CA GLN A 262 1.17 -21.49 9.78
C GLN A 262 0.27 -22.54 10.45
N PRO A 263 0.56 -23.84 10.31
CA PRO A 263 -0.20 -24.89 10.97
C PRO A 263 -0.27 -24.70 12.49
N GLY A 264 -1.48 -24.76 13.05
CA GLY A 264 -1.70 -24.68 14.50
C GLY A 264 -1.57 -23.28 15.11
N ARG A 265 -1.31 -22.23 14.31
CA ARG A 265 -1.34 -20.84 14.78
C ARG A 265 -2.60 -20.14 14.27
N THR A 266 -3.17 -19.28 15.11
CA THR A 266 -4.30 -18.42 14.75
C THR A 266 -3.86 -17.41 13.70
N ARG A 267 -4.64 -17.24 12.63
CA ARG A 267 -4.43 -16.18 11.64
C ARG A 267 -4.61 -14.83 12.34
N ARG A 268 -3.72 -13.87 12.09
CA ARG A 268 -3.78 -12.51 12.65
C ARG A 268 -3.83 -11.45 11.57
N ALA A 269 -4.45 -10.32 11.91
CA ALA A 269 -4.31 -9.07 11.19
C ALA A 269 -3.49 -8.07 12.01
N PHE A 270 -2.56 -7.40 11.35
CA PHE A 270 -1.74 -6.31 11.87
C PHE A 270 -2.21 -5.03 11.20
N VAL A 271 -2.80 -4.11 11.97
CA VAL A 271 -3.43 -2.89 11.44
C VAL A 271 -2.75 -1.67 12.02
N ALA A 272 -2.17 -0.83 11.16
CA ALA A 272 -1.71 0.49 11.56
C ALA A 272 -2.89 1.46 11.55
N ALA A 273 -2.96 2.32 12.55
CA ALA A 273 -3.98 3.35 12.62
C ALA A 273 -3.41 4.65 13.19
N ARG A 274 -3.88 5.77 12.64
CA ARG A 274 -3.63 7.11 13.20
C ARG A 274 -4.64 7.39 14.29
N LEU A 275 -4.24 8.20 15.26
CA LEU A 275 -5.14 8.70 16.30
C LEU A 275 -5.41 10.18 16.06
N TYR A 276 -6.67 10.58 16.11
CA TYR A 276 -7.07 11.98 16.12
C TYR A 276 -7.84 12.32 17.40
N ASN A 277 -7.84 13.60 17.78
CA ASN A 277 -8.60 14.07 18.93
C ASN A 277 -10.10 14.11 18.60
N VAL A 278 -10.87 13.20 19.20
CA VAL A 278 -12.31 13.07 18.96
C VAL A 278 -13.14 14.23 19.48
N ASP A 279 -12.72 14.89 20.56
CA ASP A 279 -13.44 16.02 21.13
C ASP A 279 -13.26 17.26 20.25
N LEU A 280 -12.03 17.47 19.76
CA LEU A 280 -11.77 18.49 18.75
C LEU A 280 -12.53 18.19 17.46
N ALA A 281 -12.56 16.93 17.02
CA ALA A 281 -13.30 16.54 15.83
C ALA A 281 -14.79 16.86 15.95
N ALA A 282 -15.39 16.55 17.11
CA ALA A 282 -16.77 16.88 17.40
C ALA A 282 -17.00 18.40 17.45
N ALA A 283 -16.05 19.17 18.01
CA ALA A 283 -16.14 20.62 18.09
C ALA A 283 -16.08 21.32 16.73
N ILE A 284 -15.27 20.81 15.79
CA ILE A 284 -15.10 21.41 14.45
C ILE A 284 -15.97 20.75 13.37
N GLY A 285 -16.67 19.67 13.70
CA GLY A 285 -17.54 18.94 12.77
C GLY A 285 -16.79 18.09 11.73
N GLY A 286 -15.54 17.70 12.00
CA GLY A 286 -14.72 16.92 11.08
C GLY A 286 -13.37 16.51 11.68
N ARG A 287 -12.63 15.63 11.02
CA ARG A 287 -11.30 15.19 11.47
C ARG A 287 -10.33 16.37 11.54
N PRO A 288 -9.61 16.57 12.65
CA PRO A 288 -8.48 17.48 12.70
C PRO A 288 -7.43 17.13 11.63
N GLY A 289 -6.76 18.15 11.09
CA GLY A 289 -5.69 17.97 10.10
C GLY A 289 -4.39 17.40 10.67
N PHE A 290 -4.34 17.11 11.96
CA PHE A 290 -3.17 16.58 12.65
C PHE A 290 -3.54 15.32 13.45
N ASP A 291 -2.55 14.45 13.59
CA ASP A 291 -2.65 13.26 14.41
C ASP A 291 -2.19 13.59 15.84
N VAL A 292 -2.72 12.88 16.84
CA VAL A 292 -2.29 12.97 18.25
C VAL A 292 -1.52 11.73 18.71
N GLY A 293 -1.42 10.72 17.84
CA GLY A 293 -0.67 9.50 18.05
C GLY A 293 -0.86 8.54 16.89
N GLY A 294 -0.35 7.32 17.04
CA GLY A 294 -0.58 6.23 16.11
C GLY A 294 -0.29 4.90 16.78
N VAL A 295 -0.97 3.86 16.32
CA VAL A 295 -0.94 2.53 16.93
C VAL A 295 -0.78 1.43 15.89
N LEU A 296 -0.18 0.33 16.33
CA LEU A 296 -0.29 -0.99 15.72
C LEU A 296 -1.30 -1.80 16.54
N MET A 297 -2.37 -2.26 15.90
CA MET A 297 -3.33 -3.20 16.46
C MET A 297 -3.03 -4.61 15.97
N VAL A 298 -2.98 -5.57 16.89
CA VAL A 298 -2.84 -7.00 16.60
C VAL A 298 -4.18 -7.66 16.88
N LEU A 299 -4.78 -8.25 15.85
CA LEU A 299 -6.10 -8.86 15.90
C LEU A 299 -6.01 -10.35 15.62
N ASP A 300 -6.48 -11.20 16.53
CA ASP A 300 -6.73 -12.61 16.25
C ASP A 300 -7.97 -12.71 15.33
N LEU A 301 -7.83 -13.39 14.20
CA LEU A 301 -8.93 -13.64 13.26
C LEU A 301 -9.50 -15.03 13.56
N VAL A 302 -10.46 -15.09 14.48
CA VAL A 302 -11.05 -16.35 14.95
C VAL A 302 -12.23 -16.72 14.06
N GLU A 303 -12.22 -17.92 13.49
CA GLU A 303 -13.38 -18.44 12.75
C GLU A 303 -14.52 -18.78 13.70
N GLY A 304 -15.69 -18.18 13.45
CA GLY A 304 -16.92 -18.37 14.20
C GLY A 304 -18.06 -18.91 13.34
N ARG A 305 -19.23 -19.13 13.96
CA ARG A 305 -20.42 -19.63 13.24
C ARG A 305 -20.97 -18.67 12.18
N ALA A 306 -20.70 -17.38 12.35
CA ALA A 306 -21.20 -16.31 11.47
C ALA A 306 -20.08 -15.74 10.57
N GLY A 307 -18.96 -16.47 10.43
CA GLY A 307 -17.74 -15.99 9.78
C GLY A 307 -16.69 -15.56 10.79
N VAL A 308 -15.76 -14.71 10.35
CA VAL A 308 -14.64 -14.22 11.18
C VAL A 308 -15.11 -13.32 12.30
N GLU A 309 -14.53 -13.52 13.47
CA GLU A 309 -14.66 -12.63 14.62
C GLU A 309 -13.26 -12.08 14.98
N PRO A 310 -12.88 -10.89 14.47
CA PRO A 310 -11.64 -10.26 14.86
C PRO A 310 -11.65 -9.91 16.36
N ARG A 311 -10.60 -10.29 17.08
CA ARG A 311 -10.44 -10.00 18.52
C ARG A 311 -9.12 -9.29 18.77
N LEU A 312 -9.17 -8.18 19.50
CA LEU A 312 -7.96 -7.46 19.88
C LEU A 312 -7.08 -8.33 20.79
N ALA A 313 -5.90 -8.68 20.30
CA ALA A 313 -4.88 -9.41 21.04
C ALA A 313 -3.88 -8.45 21.70
N ALA A 314 -3.45 -7.41 20.97
CA ALA A 314 -2.53 -6.40 21.48
C ALA A 314 -2.72 -5.04 20.79
N LEU A 315 -2.26 -3.99 21.48
CA LEU A 315 -2.30 -2.61 21.01
C LEU A 315 -0.98 -1.93 21.43
N HIS A 316 -0.24 -1.41 20.46
CA HIS A 316 1.06 -0.77 20.70
C HIS A 316 1.08 0.63 20.11
N GLU A 317 1.60 1.60 20.87
CA GLU A 317 1.88 2.94 20.35
C GLU A 317 3.13 2.91 19.46
N VAL A 318 3.04 3.50 18.26
CA VAL A 318 4.12 3.49 17.27
C VAL A 318 4.55 4.90 16.83
N GLY A 319 3.83 5.94 17.27
CA GLY A 319 4.13 7.35 16.94
C GLY A 319 3.19 7.95 15.90
N LEU A 320 3.41 9.23 15.59
CA LEU A 320 2.61 10.03 14.67
C LEU A 320 2.76 9.57 13.22
N GLY A 321 1.66 9.65 12.47
CA GLY A 321 1.66 9.30 11.07
C GLY A 321 1.81 7.80 10.80
N ALA A 322 1.42 6.93 11.75
CA ALA A 322 1.33 5.48 11.54
C ALA A 322 0.67 5.18 10.19
N ASN A 323 1.32 4.37 9.32
CA ASN A 323 0.81 4.17 7.97
C ASN A 323 0.98 2.74 7.44
N GLU A 324 2.16 2.37 6.93
CA GLU A 324 2.36 1.08 6.26
C GLU A 324 2.68 -0.03 7.25
N VAL A 325 2.21 -1.24 6.96
CA VAL A 325 2.50 -2.46 7.73
C VAL A 325 2.92 -3.57 6.78
N LYS A 326 4.00 -4.28 7.10
CA LYS A 326 4.40 -5.50 6.40
C LYS A 326 4.80 -6.59 7.38
N VAL A 327 4.29 -7.79 7.12
CA VAL A 327 4.75 -9.01 7.77
C VAL A 327 6.00 -9.50 7.03
N LEU A 328 7.05 -9.81 7.79
CA LEU A 328 8.30 -10.37 7.27
C LEU A 328 8.09 -11.87 6.92
N PRO A 329 9.05 -12.53 6.23
CA PRO A 329 8.91 -13.92 5.83
C PRO A 329 8.65 -14.84 7.03
N VAL A 330 7.98 -15.96 6.74
CA VAL A 330 7.54 -16.92 7.74
C VAL A 330 8.69 -17.43 8.59
N ARG A 331 8.47 -17.51 9.90
CA ARG A 331 9.37 -18.16 10.86
C ARG A 331 8.74 -19.49 11.29
N PRO A 332 9.15 -20.65 10.75
CA PRO A 332 8.43 -21.90 10.98
C PRO A 332 8.27 -22.22 12.48
N GLY A 333 7.02 -22.28 12.95
CA GLY A 333 6.68 -22.59 14.35
C GLY A 333 6.75 -21.39 15.30
N MET A 334 7.24 -20.24 14.83
CA MET A 334 7.35 -18.98 15.56
C MET A 334 6.29 -17.99 15.06
N GLY A 335 6.01 -16.97 15.85
CA GLY A 335 5.14 -15.86 15.50
C GLY A 335 5.75 -15.02 14.39
N ASP A 336 5.00 -14.12 13.81
CA ASP A 336 5.52 -13.25 12.77
C ASP A 336 6.39 -12.12 13.33
N VAL A 337 7.29 -11.60 12.50
CA VAL A 337 7.90 -10.29 12.70
C VAL A 337 7.18 -9.30 11.79
N VAL A 338 6.87 -8.12 12.31
CA VAL A 338 6.08 -7.11 11.59
C VAL A 338 6.77 -5.78 11.62
N ALA A 339 6.92 -5.17 10.45
CA ALA A 339 7.43 -3.81 10.27
C ALA A 339 6.25 -2.84 10.17
N VAL A 340 6.33 -1.71 10.87
CA VAL A 340 5.31 -0.63 10.79
C VAL A 340 5.97 0.74 10.77
N THR A 341 5.56 1.60 9.84
CA THR A 341 6.06 2.99 9.73
C THR A 341 5.19 3.97 10.52
N ALA A 342 5.82 4.96 11.13
CA ALA A 342 5.20 6.16 11.65
C ALA A 342 5.87 7.37 10.98
N SER A 343 5.31 7.76 9.83
CA SER A 343 5.99 8.63 8.87
C SER A 343 6.22 10.04 9.37
N ASP A 344 5.33 10.57 10.23
CA ASP A 344 5.42 11.97 10.68
C ASP A 344 6.48 12.13 11.79
N ASP A 345 6.76 11.07 12.56
CA ASP A 345 7.86 11.03 13.53
C ASP A 345 9.18 10.51 12.94
N GLY A 346 9.20 10.08 11.67
CA GLY A 346 10.41 9.54 11.05
C GLY A 346 10.78 8.13 11.56
N LEU A 347 9.81 7.34 12.02
CA LEU A 347 10.08 6.06 12.70
C LEU A 347 9.70 4.83 11.87
N LEU A 348 10.46 3.76 12.08
CA LEU A 348 10.07 2.39 11.76
C LEU A 348 10.18 1.54 13.03
N TRP A 349 9.15 0.75 13.32
CA TRP A 349 9.17 -0.23 14.39
C TRP A 349 9.18 -1.65 13.86
N LEU A 350 9.86 -2.55 14.57
CA LEU A 350 9.69 -4.00 14.46
C LEU A 350 8.93 -4.51 15.67
N TYR A 351 7.85 -5.24 15.40
CA TYR A 351 7.06 -6.00 16.34
C TYR A 351 7.41 -7.49 16.22
N ASP A 352 7.59 -8.18 17.34
CA ASP A 352 7.74 -9.65 17.37
C ASP A 352 6.52 -10.26 18.05
N ASP A 353 5.77 -11.06 17.31
CA ASP A 353 4.51 -11.67 17.73
C ASP A 353 4.67 -12.75 18.80
N ASP A 354 5.82 -13.43 18.86
CA ASP A 354 6.11 -14.37 19.96
C ASP A 354 6.45 -13.62 21.25
N ALA A 355 7.17 -12.50 21.14
CA ALA A 355 7.46 -11.65 22.30
C ALA A 355 6.24 -10.81 22.73
N GLY A 356 5.27 -10.62 21.83
CA GLY A 356 4.07 -9.81 22.06
C GLY A 356 4.38 -8.33 22.27
N THR A 357 5.48 -7.82 21.71
CA THR A 357 5.95 -6.45 21.95
C THR A 357 6.74 -5.87 20.78
N LEU A 358 6.91 -4.54 20.81
CA LEU A 358 7.84 -3.83 19.94
C LEU A 358 9.28 -4.13 20.39
N VAL A 359 10.09 -4.68 19.51
CA VAL A 359 11.44 -5.18 19.82
C VAL A 359 12.56 -4.29 19.29
N ARG A 360 12.27 -3.43 18.31
CA ARG A 360 13.25 -2.51 17.70
C ARG A 360 12.57 -1.27 17.14
N VAL A 361 13.25 -0.13 17.23
CA VAL A 361 12.89 1.12 16.58
C VAL A 361 14.08 1.67 15.80
N PHE A 362 13.79 2.24 14.65
CA PHE A 362 14.71 3.04 13.85
C PHE A 362 14.11 4.44 13.74
N GLY A 363 14.93 5.45 13.98
CA GLY A 363 14.51 6.85 13.95
C GLY A 363 15.68 7.76 13.65
N HIS A 364 16.07 8.56 14.64
CA HIS A 364 17.22 9.45 14.53
C HIS A 364 18.49 8.76 15.03
N ASP A 365 19.59 8.98 14.33
CA ASP A 365 20.90 8.54 14.80
C ASP A 365 21.24 9.30 16.09
N PRO A 366 21.58 8.61 17.20
CA PRO A 366 21.75 9.26 18.50
C PRO A 366 22.96 10.20 18.56
N GLY A 367 23.96 10.02 17.68
CA GLY A 367 25.16 10.86 17.65
C GLY A 367 25.01 12.14 16.83
N THR A 368 24.25 12.07 15.73
CA THR A 368 24.11 13.15 14.74
C THR A 368 22.73 13.80 14.74
N GLY A 369 21.72 13.14 15.29
CA GLY A 369 20.33 13.56 15.21
C GLY A 369 19.75 13.52 13.79
N ILE A 370 20.43 12.86 12.83
CA ILE A 370 19.95 12.73 11.45
C ILE A 370 19.00 11.53 11.35
N PRO A 371 17.85 11.65 10.68
CA PRO A 371 16.97 10.51 10.42
C PRO A 371 17.70 9.40 9.65
N VAL A 372 17.71 8.20 10.22
CA VAL A 372 18.41 7.04 9.70
C VAL A 372 17.69 6.48 8.47
N LEU A 373 16.36 6.58 8.44
CA LEU A 373 15.51 6.15 7.32
C LEU A 373 14.98 7.31 6.46
N GLY A 374 15.50 8.53 6.68
CA GLY A 374 14.97 9.75 6.09
C GLY A 374 13.82 10.35 6.89
N ARG A 375 13.36 11.53 6.47
CA ARG A 375 12.39 12.35 7.21
C ARG A 375 11.00 11.72 7.29
N LYS A 376 10.59 10.99 6.26
CA LYS A 376 9.27 10.35 6.18
C LYS A 376 9.37 8.92 5.65
N PRO A 377 9.75 7.94 6.49
CA PRO A 377 9.69 6.53 6.10
C PRO A 377 8.24 6.18 5.78
N PHE A 378 7.99 5.63 4.59
CA PHE A 378 6.64 5.42 4.08
C PHE A 378 6.46 4.00 3.55
N GLY A 379 6.83 3.76 2.29
CA GLY A 379 6.63 2.48 1.60
C GLY A 379 7.54 1.38 2.15
N LEU A 380 7.01 0.17 2.22
CA LEU A 380 7.72 -1.03 2.72
C LEU A 380 7.67 -2.15 1.67
N ALA A 381 8.81 -2.79 1.43
CA ALA A 381 8.90 -4.07 0.73
C ALA A 381 9.87 -5.00 1.45
N VAL A 382 9.65 -6.31 1.32
CA VAL A 382 10.47 -7.32 1.99
C VAL A 382 10.89 -8.37 0.98
N ARG A 383 12.17 -8.75 1.02
CA ARG A 383 12.72 -9.90 0.33
C ARG A 383 13.10 -10.97 1.35
N ASP A 384 12.77 -12.22 1.04
CA ASP A 384 13.17 -13.37 1.83
C ASP A 384 14.58 -13.82 1.44
N ASP A 385 15.53 -13.66 2.37
CA ASP A 385 16.92 -14.11 2.24
C ASP A 385 17.20 -15.31 3.19
N GLY A 386 16.15 -16.05 3.58
CA GLY A 386 16.23 -17.24 4.41
C GLY A 386 16.16 -16.93 5.90
N ALA A 387 17.29 -17.00 6.61
CA ALA A 387 17.33 -16.70 8.05
C ALA A 387 17.21 -15.19 8.36
N THR A 388 17.26 -14.37 7.32
CA THR A 388 17.20 -12.91 7.40
C THR A 388 16.18 -12.42 6.40
N ALA A 389 15.39 -11.43 6.81
CA ALA A 389 14.53 -10.69 5.91
C ALA A 389 15.24 -9.40 5.52
N ARG A 390 15.34 -9.13 4.22
CA ARG A 390 15.82 -7.84 3.76
C ARG A 390 14.64 -6.90 3.55
N LEU A 391 14.43 -6.01 4.51
CA LEU A 391 13.38 -4.99 4.52
C LEU A 391 13.87 -3.74 3.80
N PHE A 392 13.08 -3.18 2.91
CA PHE A 392 13.35 -1.96 2.18
C PHE A 392 12.34 -0.90 2.59
N VAL A 393 12.83 0.29 2.93
CA VAL A 393 12.03 1.41 3.43
C VAL A 393 12.26 2.63 2.54
N SER A 394 11.21 3.17 1.95
CA SER A 394 11.31 4.41 1.17
C SER A 394 11.26 5.64 2.09
N SER A 395 12.10 6.64 1.82
CA SER A 395 11.93 7.98 2.38
C SER A 395 11.16 8.86 1.41
N PHE A 396 9.90 9.15 1.75
CA PHE A 396 8.99 9.91 0.91
C PHE A 396 9.51 11.34 0.63
N GLU A 397 10.13 12.04 1.57
CA GLU A 397 10.58 13.42 1.29
C GLU A 397 12.02 13.51 0.77
N ASP A 398 12.78 12.42 0.78
CA ASP A 398 14.22 12.48 0.50
C ASP A 398 14.64 11.69 -0.75
N GLY A 399 13.72 10.96 -1.39
CA GLY A 399 13.98 10.36 -2.71
C GLY A 399 14.99 9.20 -2.68
N PHE A 400 15.05 8.45 -1.58
CA PHE A 400 15.88 7.24 -1.49
C PHE A 400 15.14 6.08 -0.84
N VAL A 401 15.70 4.88 -1.01
CA VAL A 401 15.30 3.65 -0.32
C VAL A 401 16.47 3.17 0.53
N THR A 402 16.15 2.71 1.75
CA THR A 402 17.13 2.16 2.71
C THR A 402 16.86 0.67 2.92
N PRO A 403 17.85 -0.22 2.68
CA PRO A 403 17.75 -1.62 3.06
C PRO A 403 18.06 -1.84 4.55
N LEU A 404 17.44 -2.84 5.15
CA LEU A 404 17.61 -3.30 6.51
C LEU A 404 17.64 -4.83 6.52
N ASP A 405 18.69 -5.43 7.05
CA ASP A 405 18.78 -6.88 7.21
C ASP A 405 18.29 -7.27 8.61
N VAL A 406 17.10 -7.87 8.68
CA VAL A 406 16.41 -8.26 9.93
C VAL A 406 16.62 -9.74 10.20
N PRO A 407 17.41 -10.15 11.21
CA PRO A 407 17.51 -11.55 11.62
C PRO A 407 16.17 -12.02 12.14
N LEU A 408 15.61 -13.07 11.54
CA LEU A 408 14.25 -13.52 11.87
C LEU A 408 14.18 -14.17 13.26
N ASP A 409 15.24 -14.83 13.71
CA ASP A 409 15.33 -15.44 15.04
C ASP A 409 15.63 -14.42 16.15
N ALA A 410 16.20 -13.26 15.80
CA ALA A 410 16.59 -12.21 16.73
C ALA A 410 16.34 -10.80 16.18
N PRO A 411 15.08 -10.41 15.89
CA PRO A 411 14.78 -9.13 15.25
C PRO A 411 15.21 -7.90 16.06
N TRP A 412 15.34 -8.03 17.39
CA TRP A 412 15.90 -6.99 18.27
C TRP A 412 17.37 -6.66 17.99
N SER A 413 18.10 -7.57 17.35
CA SER A 413 19.53 -7.43 17.02
C SER A 413 19.79 -6.73 15.69
N THR A 414 18.73 -6.34 14.97
CA THR A 414 18.84 -5.64 13.68
C THR A 414 19.70 -4.37 13.82
N ALA A 415 20.76 -4.31 13.02
CA ALA A 415 21.69 -3.19 13.01
C ALA A 415 21.06 -1.92 12.43
N GLU A 416 21.57 -0.76 12.83
CA GLU A 416 21.25 0.49 12.12
C GLU A 416 21.78 0.41 10.68
N PRO A 417 20.99 0.83 9.68
CA PRO A 417 21.44 0.86 8.29
C PRO A 417 22.54 1.90 8.13
N ARG A 418 23.43 1.66 7.18
CA ARG A 418 24.47 2.61 6.86
C ARG A 418 24.00 3.63 5.83
N VAL A 419 24.43 4.87 5.97
CA VAL A 419 24.02 5.96 5.07
C VAL A 419 24.47 5.72 3.62
N ASP A 420 25.59 5.03 3.42
CA ASP A 420 26.14 4.67 2.10
C ASP A 420 25.38 3.52 1.42
N GLU A 421 24.48 2.84 2.12
CA GLU A 421 23.61 1.79 1.57
C GLU A 421 22.28 2.34 1.02
N ARG A 422 22.06 3.66 1.13
CA ARG A 422 20.91 4.35 0.55
C ARG A 422 21.11 4.51 -0.95
N PHE A 423 20.10 4.16 -1.75
CA PHE A 423 20.14 4.35 -3.20
C PHE A 423 18.88 5.08 -3.70
N GLY A 424 19.01 5.78 -4.83
CA GLY A 424 17.96 6.63 -5.41
C GLY A 424 18.34 8.10 -5.60
N VAL A 425 19.40 8.57 -4.92
CA VAL A 425 19.97 9.91 -5.13
C VAL A 425 21.24 9.77 -5.97
N VAL A 426 21.17 10.12 -7.25
CA VAL A 426 22.39 10.40 -8.02
C VAL A 426 22.92 11.74 -7.50
N ARG A 427 24.00 11.71 -6.72
CA ARG A 427 24.76 12.92 -6.37
C ARG A 427 25.58 13.40 -7.54
#